data_AF-A0ABC8S7Y1-F1
#
_entry.id   AF-A0ABC8S7Y1-F1
#
_cell.length_a   1.000
_cell.length_b   1.000
_cell.length_c   1.000
_cell.angle_alpha   90.00
_cell.angle_beta   90.00
_cell.angle_gamma   90.00
#
_symmetry.space_group_name_H-M   'P 1'
#
loop_
_entity.id
_entity.type
_entity.pdbx_description
1 polymer ?
#
loop_
_entity_poly.entity_id
_entity_poly.type
_entity_poly.pdbx_seq_one_letter_code
_entity_poly.pdbx_strand_id
1 'polypeptide(L)'
;LAEARKKDALDRARVRGEQPPAELLAEERGLHSSIEADVKSLLEGKTYSELEALQSHIESQMRSGTAKVVEYWEAVLKRLHIYKAKACLKEIHAKMLQKHLERLEQPMGSQDTLEEDQDSRPIEDEPDQDALALSPEPILDEEFHEEEEEAGSFSPELLHGDENDETIDPEEDRAILERKRIVVLEEQQRRIQEAMASRPTTSEDDLEMKAMKAMGAMEVGDAVFGSSDEVNLDSQVYWWHDKYRPRKPKYFNRVHTGYEWNKYNQTHYDHDNPPPKIVQGYKFNIFYPDLVDKTKAPTFTIENDGDSAETCIIRFHAGPPYEDIAFRVVNKEWEYSHKKGFKCTFERGILHVYFNFKRYRYRR
;
A
#
# COMPACT_ATOMS: atom_id res chain seq x y z
N LEU A 1 -14.38 -7.84 -14.63
CA LEU A 1 -14.94 -6.76 -15.50
C LEU A 1 -15.92 -5.86 -14.75
N ALA A 2 -16.99 -6.38 -14.13
CA ALA A 2 -17.95 -5.54 -13.39
C ALA A 2 -17.30 -4.72 -12.26
N GLU A 3 -16.51 -5.34 -11.39
CA GLU A 3 -15.82 -4.67 -10.27
C GLU A 3 -14.83 -3.57 -10.71
N ALA A 4 -14.14 -3.77 -11.84
CA ALA A 4 -13.26 -2.76 -12.40
C ALA A 4 -14.03 -1.49 -12.81
N ARG A 5 -15.23 -1.65 -13.39
CA ARG A 5 -16.14 -0.54 -13.69
C ARG A 5 -16.71 0.10 -12.43
N LYS A 6 -16.97 -0.67 -11.37
CA LYS A 6 -17.41 -0.14 -10.06
C LYS A 6 -16.33 0.74 -9.42
N LYS A 7 -15.07 0.28 -9.38
CA LYS A 7 -13.93 1.06 -8.85
C LYS A 7 -13.69 2.34 -9.65
N ASP A 8 -13.63 2.24 -10.98
CA ASP A 8 -13.45 3.39 -11.89
C ASP A 8 -14.60 4.44 -11.75
N ALA A 9 -15.84 3.99 -11.52
CA ALA A 9 -16.95 4.89 -11.21
C ALA A 9 -16.80 5.60 -9.85
N LEU A 10 -16.31 4.88 -8.82
CA LEU A 10 -16.13 5.40 -7.46
C LEU A 10 -14.95 6.40 -7.40
N ASP A 11 -13.83 6.09 -8.08
CA ASP A 11 -12.70 7.00 -8.23
C ASP A 11 -13.07 8.25 -9.05
N ARG A 12 -13.88 8.11 -10.12
CA ARG A 12 -14.40 9.28 -10.86
C ARG A 12 -15.32 10.18 -10.03
N ALA A 13 -16.19 9.61 -9.20
CA ALA A 13 -17.01 10.40 -8.28
C ALA A 13 -16.12 11.17 -7.28
N ARG A 14 -15.10 10.50 -6.73
CA ARG A 14 -14.14 11.09 -5.79
C ARG A 14 -13.33 12.25 -6.41
N VAL A 15 -12.93 12.16 -7.67
CA VAL A 15 -12.21 13.22 -8.39
C VAL A 15 -13.11 14.42 -8.71
N ARG A 16 -14.43 14.21 -8.87
CA ARG A 16 -15.40 15.29 -9.16
C ARG A 16 -16.00 15.95 -7.92
N GLY A 17 -15.79 15.40 -6.72
CA GLY A 17 -16.49 15.84 -5.50
C GLY A 17 -17.98 15.47 -5.47
N GLU A 18 -18.42 14.62 -6.39
CA GLU A 18 -19.80 14.12 -6.46
C GLU A 18 -19.98 12.98 -5.44
N GLN A 19 -21.15 12.89 -4.81
CA GLN A 19 -21.46 11.73 -3.95
C GLN A 19 -21.60 10.48 -4.83
N PRO A 20 -20.85 9.39 -4.56
CA PRO A 20 -20.95 8.18 -5.38
C PRO A 20 -22.35 7.57 -5.31
N PRO A 21 -22.82 6.88 -6.37
CA PRO A 21 -24.16 6.31 -6.44
C PRO A 21 -24.52 5.49 -5.20
N ALA A 22 -25.71 5.75 -4.64
CA ALA A 22 -26.18 5.12 -3.40
C ALA A 22 -26.17 3.58 -3.46
N GLU A 23 -26.34 3.01 -4.65
CA GLU A 23 -26.31 1.57 -4.93
C GLU A 23 -24.91 0.95 -4.72
N LEU A 24 -23.82 1.66 -5.09
CA LEU A 24 -22.45 1.21 -4.85
C LEU A 24 -22.06 1.35 -3.37
N LEU A 25 -22.53 2.42 -2.72
CA LEU A 25 -22.38 2.59 -1.27
C LEU A 25 -23.17 1.52 -0.49
N ALA A 26 -24.31 1.05 -0.99
CA ALA A 26 -25.10 -0.02 -0.38
C ALA A 26 -24.41 -1.39 -0.53
N GLU A 27 -23.76 -1.67 -1.66
CA GLU A 27 -22.95 -2.88 -1.85
C GLU A 27 -21.70 -2.91 -0.94
N GLU A 28 -20.95 -1.81 -0.81
CA GLU A 28 -19.86 -1.72 0.18
C GLU A 28 -20.36 -1.86 1.63
N ARG A 29 -21.62 -1.52 1.90
CA ARG A 29 -22.27 -1.68 3.22
C ARG A 29 -22.92 -3.06 3.43
N GLY A 30 -22.99 -3.89 2.39
CA GLY A 30 -23.48 -5.27 2.47
C GLY A 30 -24.97 -5.42 2.77
N LEU A 31 -25.85 -4.54 2.24
CA LEU A 31 -27.31 -4.68 2.40
C LEU A 31 -28.12 -4.14 1.20
N HIS A 32 -29.34 -4.66 1.06
CA HIS A 32 -30.39 -4.08 0.22
C HIS A 32 -30.80 -2.67 0.71
N SER A 33 -30.92 -1.73 -0.23
CA SER A 33 -31.32 -0.33 0.00
C SER A 33 -32.64 -0.16 0.78
N SER A 34 -33.59 -1.09 0.63
CA SER A 34 -34.85 -1.10 1.37
C SER A 34 -34.68 -1.19 2.89
N ILE A 35 -33.59 -1.78 3.37
CA ILE A 35 -33.32 -1.98 4.80
C ILE A 35 -32.56 -0.77 5.39
N GLU A 36 -31.71 -0.11 4.59
CA GLU A 36 -30.91 1.02 5.07
C GLU A 36 -31.78 2.20 5.54
N ALA A 37 -32.95 2.42 4.92
CA ALA A 37 -33.89 3.46 5.31
C ALA A 37 -34.48 3.22 6.72
N ASP A 38 -34.95 2.00 7.01
CA ASP A 38 -35.53 1.63 8.30
C ASP A 38 -34.47 1.61 9.40
N VAL A 39 -33.27 1.09 9.11
CA VAL A 39 -32.15 1.12 10.05
C VAL A 39 -31.69 2.55 10.33
N LYS A 40 -31.72 3.44 9.33
CA LYS A 40 -31.46 4.87 9.52
C LYS A 40 -32.51 5.51 10.43
N SER A 41 -33.82 5.31 10.19
CA SER A 41 -34.85 5.92 11.05
C SER A 41 -34.82 5.35 12.48
N LEU A 42 -34.40 4.10 12.66
CA LEU A 42 -34.24 3.47 13.98
C LEU A 42 -33.03 4.00 14.77
N LEU A 43 -31.95 4.43 14.12
CA LEU A 43 -30.69 4.86 14.77
C LEU A 43 -30.50 6.38 14.81
N GLU A 44 -31.20 7.14 13.96
CA GLU A 44 -31.12 8.60 13.91
C GLU A 44 -31.89 9.24 15.08
N GLY A 45 -31.31 10.30 15.68
CA GLY A 45 -31.92 11.04 16.80
C GLY A 45 -31.67 10.48 18.20
N LYS A 46 -31.19 9.24 18.34
CA LYS A 46 -30.90 8.60 19.65
C LYS A 46 -29.63 9.13 20.32
N THR A 47 -29.62 9.11 21.66
CA THR A 47 -28.45 9.47 22.48
C THR A 47 -27.40 8.34 22.51
N TYR A 48 -26.17 8.62 22.94
CA TYR A 48 -25.11 7.60 23.01
C TYR A 48 -25.51 6.40 23.91
N SER A 49 -26.13 6.67 25.06
CA SER A 49 -26.56 5.65 26.02
C SER A 49 -27.72 4.80 25.50
N GLU A 50 -28.68 5.39 24.77
CA GLU A 50 -29.75 4.63 24.08
C GLU A 50 -29.19 3.69 23.02
N LEU A 51 -28.19 4.14 22.25
CA LEU A 51 -27.53 3.31 21.23
C LEU A 51 -26.76 2.15 21.87
N GLU A 52 -26.13 2.36 23.02
CA GLU A 52 -25.40 1.33 23.77
C GLU A 52 -26.33 0.30 24.44
N ALA A 53 -27.48 0.75 24.96
CA ALA A 53 -28.55 -0.14 25.43
C ALA A 53 -29.13 -0.98 24.27
N LEU A 54 -29.34 -0.36 23.11
CA LEU A 54 -29.85 -1.02 21.90
C LEU A 54 -28.84 -2.03 21.33
N GLN A 55 -27.54 -1.73 21.35
CA GLN A 55 -26.47 -2.69 21.02
C GLN A 55 -26.56 -3.92 21.94
N SER A 56 -26.59 -3.69 23.26
CA SER A 56 -26.64 -4.75 24.26
C SER A 56 -27.88 -5.64 24.11
N HIS A 57 -29.02 -5.05 23.73
CA HIS A 57 -30.26 -5.76 23.46
C HIS A 57 -30.15 -6.65 22.21
N ILE A 58 -29.60 -6.13 21.10
CA ILE A 58 -29.40 -6.91 19.86
C ILE A 58 -28.43 -8.06 20.10
N GLU A 59 -27.29 -7.81 20.76
CA GLU A 59 -26.33 -8.88 21.08
C GLU A 59 -26.95 -9.98 21.96
N SER A 60 -27.83 -9.62 22.90
CA SER A 60 -28.58 -10.58 23.71
C SER A 60 -29.61 -11.39 22.88
N GLN A 61 -30.31 -10.75 21.95
CA GLN A 61 -31.22 -11.44 21.02
C GLN A 61 -30.48 -12.39 20.05
N MET A 62 -29.28 -12.01 19.59
CA MET A 62 -28.42 -12.89 18.80
C MET A 62 -27.92 -14.09 19.60
N ARG A 63 -27.40 -13.86 20.83
CA ARG A 63 -26.91 -14.93 21.71
C ARG A 63 -28.01 -15.91 22.16
N SER A 64 -29.25 -15.46 22.26
CA SER A 64 -30.41 -16.30 22.61
C SER A 64 -31.03 -17.06 21.43
N GLY A 65 -30.52 -16.88 20.20
CA GLY A 65 -31.02 -17.57 19.01
C GLY A 65 -32.44 -17.19 18.59
N THR A 66 -33.00 -16.11 19.17
CA THR A 66 -34.36 -15.63 18.85
C THR A 66 -34.41 -14.70 17.63
N ALA A 67 -33.25 -14.29 17.12
CA ALA A 67 -33.09 -13.45 15.95
C ALA A 67 -33.48 -14.18 14.65
N LYS A 68 -34.65 -13.85 14.08
CA LYS A 68 -35.16 -14.45 12.82
C LYS A 68 -34.33 -14.13 11.57
N VAL A 69 -33.55 -13.05 11.56
CA VAL A 69 -32.73 -12.61 10.43
C VAL A 69 -31.37 -12.14 10.95
N VAL A 70 -30.38 -13.03 10.97
CA VAL A 70 -29.04 -12.76 11.53
C VAL A 70 -28.32 -11.65 10.76
N GLU A 71 -28.34 -11.73 9.42
CA GLU A 71 -27.69 -10.77 8.51
C GLU A 71 -28.17 -9.32 8.71
N TYR A 72 -29.47 -9.13 8.99
CA TYR A 72 -30.05 -7.82 9.32
C TYR A 72 -29.42 -7.25 10.59
N TRP A 73 -29.35 -8.04 11.66
CA TRP A 73 -28.81 -7.57 12.94
C TRP A 73 -27.31 -7.33 12.90
N GLU A 74 -26.54 -8.14 12.16
CA GLU A 74 -25.11 -7.89 11.94
C GLU A 74 -24.87 -6.56 11.22
N ALA A 75 -25.66 -6.24 10.20
CA ALA A 75 -25.58 -4.97 9.50
C ALA A 75 -26.04 -3.79 10.37
N VAL A 76 -27.08 -3.95 11.19
CA VAL A 76 -27.47 -2.97 12.21
C VAL A 76 -26.31 -2.71 13.18
N LEU A 77 -25.63 -3.76 13.68
CA LEU A 77 -24.47 -3.61 14.57
C LEU A 77 -23.31 -2.87 13.89
N LYS A 78 -22.95 -3.22 12.64
CA LYS A 78 -21.94 -2.48 11.86
C LYS A 78 -22.31 -0.99 11.73
N ARG A 79 -23.59 -0.67 11.50
CA ARG A 79 -24.07 0.72 11.38
C ARG A 79 -24.14 1.45 12.72
N LEU A 80 -24.47 0.76 13.80
CA LEU A 80 -24.61 1.30 15.15
C LEU A 80 -23.31 1.93 15.65
N HIS A 81 -22.15 1.32 15.38
CA HIS A 81 -20.84 1.88 15.72
C HIS A 81 -20.63 3.29 15.12
N ILE A 82 -21.06 3.50 13.86
CA ILE A 82 -20.97 4.81 13.18
C ILE A 82 -21.92 5.82 13.84
N TYR A 83 -23.14 5.42 14.21
CA TYR A 83 -24.08 6.29 14.90
C TYR A 83 -23.64 6.61 16.33
N LYS A 84 -23.03 5.67 17.05
CA LYS A 84 -22.46 5.84 18.38
C LYS A 84 -21.33 6.88 18.37
N ALA A 85 -20.44 6.82 17.37
CA ALA A 85 -19.42 7.85 17.14
C ALA A 85 -20.03 9.23 16.82
N LYS A 86 -21.06 9.29 15.95
CA LYS A 86 -21.77 10.54 15.63
C LYS A 86 -22.50 11.14 16.83
N ALA A 87 -23.13 10.32 17.68
CA ALA A 87 -23.79 10.76 18.90
C ALA A 87 -22.79 11.32 19.91
N CYS A 88 -21.68 10.62 20.13
CA CYS A 88 -20.57 11.09 20.97
C CYS A 88 -20.04 12.46 20.50
N LEU A 89 -19.82 12.64 19.20
CA LEU A 89 -19.38 13.92 18.63
C LEU A 89 -20.42 15.04 18.85
N LYS A 90 -21.71 14.75 18.70
CA LYS A 90 -22.80 15.71 19.00
C LYS A 90 -22.84 16.09 20.48
N GLU A 91 -22.64 15.14 21.40
CA GLU A 91 -22.59 15.41 22.84
C GLU A 91 -21.36 16.24 23.24
N ILE A 92 -20.20 15.97 22.64
CA ILE A 92 -18.99 16.79 22.84
C ILE A 92 -19.22 18.20 22.31
N HIS A 93 -19.78 18.34 21.11
CA HIS A 93 -20.11 19.64 20.50
C HIS A 93 -21.12 20.43 21.35
N ALA A 94 -22.18 19.78 21.86
CA ALA A 94 -23.14 20.41 22.76
C ALA A 94 -22.49 20.90 24.06
N LYS A 95 -21.61 20.10 24.68
CA LYS A 95 -20.85 20.48 25.88
C LYS A 95 -19.87 21.63 25.61
N MET A 96 -19.26 21.69 24.41
CA MET A 96 -18.41 22.81 23.99
C MET A 96 -19.24 24.08 23.77
N LEU A 97 -20.41 23.98 23.13
CA LEU A 97 -21.34 25.10 22.97
C LEU A 97 -21.80 25.65 24.33
N GLN A 98 -22.18 24.77 25.26
CA GLN A 98 -22.57 25.17 26.62
C GLN A 98 -21.45 25.97 27.30
N LYS A 99 -20.21 25.46 27.30
CA LYS A 99 -19.05 26.18 27.86
C LYS A 99 -18.74 27.50 27.16
N HIS A 100 -19.02 27.61 25.85
CA HIS A 100 -18.86 28.85 25.11
C HIS A 100 -19.94 29.87 25.48
N LEU A 101 -21.18 29.42 25.62
CA LEU A 101 -22.33 30.21 26.04
C LEU A 101 -22.17 30.71 27.49
N GLU A 102 -21.76 29.84 28.41
CA GLU A 102 -21.41 30.17 29.81
C GLU A 102 -20.32 31.26 29.90
N ARG A 103 -19.33 31.26 28.99
CA ARG A 103 -18.30 32.32 28.93
C ARG A 103 -18.83 33.65 28.40
N LEU A 104 -19.87 33.63 27.57
CA LEU A 104 -20.52 34.83 27.05
C LEU A 104 -21.57 35.39 28.02
N GLU A 105 -22.20 34.53 28.82
CA GLU A 105 -23.19 34.91 29.84
C GLU A 105 -22.57 35.42 31.15
N GLN A 106 -21.28 35.18 31.41
CA GLN A 106 -20.58 35.80 32.52
C GLN A 106 -20.44 37.32 32.29
N PRO A 107 -21.15 38.18 33.04
CA PRO A 107 -21.04 39.62 32.89
C PRO A 107 -19.71 40.09 33.49
N MET A 108 -19.13 41.15 32.93
CA MET A 108 -17.96 41.81 33.51
C MET A 108 -18.20 42.18 34.99
N GLY A 109 -17.42 41.60 35.89
CA GLY A 109 -17.53 41.86 37.33
C GLY A 109 -16.33 41.34 38.14
N SER A 110 -15.56 42.26 38.72
CA SER A 110 -14.50 42.06 39.73
C SER A 110 -13.26 41.22 39.34
N GLN A 111 -12.35 41.84 38.59
CA GLN A 111 -11.06 42.36 39.08
C GLN A 111 -10.20 41.50 40.06
N ASP A 112 -8.98 41.19 39.60
CA ASP A 112 -7.69 40.95 40.30
C ASP A 112 -7.52 39.86 41.39
N THR A 113 -6.72 38.84 41.06
CA THR A 113 -5.45 38.61 41.81
C THR A 113 -4.36 37.97 40.92
N LEU A 114 -3.27 38.74 40.80
CA LEU A 114 -1.89 38.53 40.31
C LEU A 114 -1.28 37.10 40.24
N GLU A 115 -0.44 36.90 39.19
CA GLU A 115 0.93 36.27 39.17
C GLU A 115 1.04 34.77 39.55
N GLU A 116 1.75 33.83 38.90
CA GLU A 116 2.92 33.70 37.98
C GLU A 116 2.64 32.56 36.94
N ASP A 117 3.35 32.28 35.82
CA ASP A 117 4.33 32.97 34.95
C ASP A 117 4.65 32.10 33.67
N GLN A 118 5.26 32.68 32.62
CA GLN A 118 6.06 32.18 31.43
C GLN A 118 5.88 30.74 30.82
N ASP A 119 6.01 30.49 29.50
CA ASP A 119 6.75 31.19 28.41
C ASP A 119 6.19 30.88 26.98
N SER A 120 6.74 31.56 25.96
CA SER A 120 6.73 31.30 24.48
C SER A 120 5.74 32.02 23.54
N ARG A 121 6.06 33.30 23.27
CA ARG A 121 6.00 34.09 21.99
C ARG A 121 5.13 33.59 20.80
N PRO A 122 4.38 34.52 20.17
CA PRO A 122 4.14 34.57 18.73
C PRO A 122 4.86 35.76 18.04
N ILE A 123 4.99 35.67 16.71
CA ILE A 123 5.63 36.63 15.80
C ILE A 123 4.56 37.57 15.19
N GLU A 124 5.01 38.75 14.76
CA GLU A 124 4.21 39.86 14.21
C GLU A 124 3.47 39.54 12.89
N ASP A 125 2.20 39.96 12.87
CA ASP A 125 1.48 40.77 11.88
C ASP A 125 1.10 40.30 10.44
N GLU A 126 -0.12 40.74 10.11
CA GLU A 126 -0.85 40.88 8.82
C GLU A 126 -1.18 39.67 7.92
N PRO A 127 -2.50 39.47 7.67
CA PRO A 127 -3.05 38.94 6.43
C PRO A 127 -3.95 39.96 5.70
N ASP A 128 -3.52 40.38 4.51
CA ASP A 128 -4.32 41.21 3.58
C ASP A 128 -5.71 40.61 3.28
N GLN A 129 -6.74 41.46 3.23
CA GLN A 129 -8.09 41.08 2.77
C GLN A 129 -8.48 41.83 1.49
N ASP A 130 -8.08 41.29 0.34
CA ASP A 130 -8.59 41.71 -0.96
C ASP A 130 -9.94 41.03 -1.27
N ALA A 131 -11.03 41.79 -1.20
CA ALA A 131 -12.37 41.32 -1.59
C ALA A 131 -13.24 42.42 -2.23
N LEU A 132 -13.03 42.64 -3.53
CA LEU A 132 -14.06 42.92 -4.55
C LEU A 132 -14.99 44.14 -4.38
N ALA A 133 -14.72 45.20 -5.16
CA ALA A 133 -15.76 45.99 -5.85
C ALA A 133 -15.17 46.84 -7.00
N LEU A 134 -15.22 46.35 -8.25
CA LEU A 134 -14.89 47.14 -9.44
C LEU A 134 -16.17 47.55 -10.16
N SER A 135 -16.45 48.86 -10.21
CA SER A 135 -17.49 49.47 -11.06
C SER A 135 -16.97 50.82 -11.56
N PRO A 136 -16.70 50.98 -12.87
CA PRO A 136 -16.19 52.24 -13.41
C PRO A 136 -17.34 53.20 -13.74
N GLU A 137 -17.25 54.43 -13.24
CA GLU A 137 -18.06 55.59 -13.66
C GLU A 137 -17.16 56.67 -14.29
N PRO A 138 -17.72 57.64 -15.04
CA PRO A 138 -17.06 58.20 -16.22
C PRO A 138 -16.04 59.30 -15.92
N ILE A 139 -15.05 59.41 -16.81
CA ILE A 139 -14.09 60.52 -16.88
C ILE A 139 -14.74 61.64 -17.70
N LEU A 140 -14.66 62.88 -17.19
CA LEU A 140 -15.12 64.09 -17.86
C LEU A 140 -14.04 64.65 -18.79
N ASP A 141 -14.48 65.26 -19.89
CA ASP A 141 -13.63 65.82 -20.94
C ASP A 141 -12.87 67.07 -20.49
N GLU A 142 -11.59 67.17 -20.87
CA GLU A 142 -10.96 68.44 -21.26
C GLU A 142 -10.21 68.24 -22.59
N GLU A 143 -10.73 68.96 -23.58
CA GLU A 143 -10.25 69.20 -24.95
C GLU A 143 -8.77 69.66 -24.99
N PHE A 144 -7.96 69.59 -26.05
CA PHE A 144 -8.18 69.72 -27.50
C PHE A 144 -6.96 69.12 -28.25
N HIS A 145 -7.17 68.42 -29.37
CA HIS A 145 -6.71 68.86 -30.72
C HIS A 145 -7.00 67.83 -31.81
N GLU A 146 -7.25 68.34 -33.01
CA GLU A 146 -7.77 67.64 -34.19
C GLU A 146 -6.66 66.89 -34.95
N GLU A 147 -6.85 65.59 -35.23
CA GLU A 147 -6.25 64.91 -36.39
C GLU A 147 -7.35 64.06 -37.08
N GLU A 148 -7.18 63.83 -38.39
CA GLU A 148 -8.28 63.69 -39.36
C GLU A 148 -9.07 62.35 -39.29
N GLU A 149 -10.34 62.39 -39.71
CA GLU A 149 -11.11 61.16 -40.00
C GLU A 149 -10.50 60.43 -41.20
N GLU A 150 -9.80 59.32 -40.99
CA GLU A 150 -9.48 58.36 -42.05
C GLU A 150 -10.27 57.06 -41.89
N ALA A 151 -10.97 56.67 -42.96
CA ALA A 151 -12.03 55.66 -42.92
C ALA A 151 -11.48 54.24 -42.70
N GLY A 152 -12.15 53.48 -41.83
CA GLY A 152 -11.72 52.13 -41.44
C GLY A 152 -11.61 51.13 -42.59
N SER A 153 -10.37 50.78 -42.95
CA SER A 153 -10.01 49.78 -43.95
C SER A 153 -9.84 48.38 -43.34
N PHE A 154 -10.85 47.91 -42.59
CA PHE A 154 -10.88 46.53 -42.05
C PHE A 154 -11.24 45.50 -43.13
N SER A 155 -10.32 45.25 -44.06
CA SER A 155 -10.34 44.09 -44.95
C SER A 155 -8.93 43.51 -45.06
N PRO A 156 -8.73 42.21 -44.75
CA PRO A 156 -7.40 41.62 -44.76
C PRO A 156 -6.81 41.61 -46.18
N GLU A 157 -5.53 41.93 -46.28
CA GLU A 157 -4.81 41.96 -47.54
C GLU A 157 -4.70 40.55 -48.13
N LEU A 158 -5.12 40.38 -49.40
CA LEU A 158 -5.03 39.10 -50.08
C LEU A 158 -3.58 38.82 -50.47
N LEU A 159 -2.92 38.01 -49.64
CA LEU A 159 -1.61 37.45 -49.92
C LEU A 159 -1.67 36.72 -51.28
N HIS A 160 -1.06 37.30 -52.32
CA HIS A 160 -0.82 36.57 -53.56
C HIS A 160 0.10 35.40 -53.24
N GLY A 161 -0.23 34.22 -53.78
CA GLY A 161 0.53 33.00 -53.51
C GLY A 161 2.00 33.19 -53.85
N ASP A 162 2.85 33.16 -52.84
CA ASP A 162 4.28 32.99 -53.03
C ASP A 162 4.50 31.61 -53.65
N GLU A 163 5.29 31.50 -54.72
CA GLU A 163 5.53 30.25 -55.46
C GLU A 163 6.47 29.29 -54.69
N ASN A 164 6.48 29.39 -53.36
CA ASN A 164 7.24 28.57 -52.41
C ASN A 164 6.31 27.72 -51.52
N ASP A 165 5.24 27.16 -52.10
CA ASP A 165 4.65 25.93 -51.56
C ASP A 165 5.70 24.81 -51.73
N GLU A 166 6.65 24.74 -50.78
CA GLU A 166 7.51 23.58 -50.55
C GLU A 166 6.59 22.41 -50.20
N THR A 167 6.08 21.77 -51.25
CA THR A 167 5.21 20.60 -51.17
C THR A 167 6.08 19.41 -50.80
N ILE A 168 6.37 19.30 -49.50
CA ILE A 168 7.15 18.20 -48.92
C ILE A 168 6.48 16.90 -49.33
N ASP A 169 7.22 16.07 -50.07
CA ASP A 169 6.73 14.78 -50.53
C ASP A 169 6.33 13.90 -49.32
N PRO A 170 5.13 13.28 -49.29
CA PRO A 170 4.68 12.46 -48.16
C PRO A 170 5.58 11.26 -47.83
N GLU A 171 6.54 10.88 -48.68
CA GLU A 171 7.60 9.92 -48.33
C GLU A 171 8.75 10.58 -47.57
N GLU A 172 9.15 11.80 -47.93
CA GLU A 172 10.19 12.57 -47.23
C GLU A 172 9.76 13.04 -45.84
N ASP A 173 8.54 13.57 -45.67
CA ASP A 173 8.03 13.95 -44.34
C ASP A 173 7.98 12.72 -43.40
N ARG A 174 7.53 11.57 -43.92
CA ARG A 174 7.52 10.30 -43.17
C ARG A 174 8.93 9.88 -42.77
N ALA A 175 9.91 9.98 -43.66
CA ALA A 175 11.30 9.66 -43.36
C ALA A 175 11.91 10.62 -42.32
N ILE A 176 11.55 11.91 -42.36
CA ILE A 176 11.92 12.91 -41.35
C ILE A 176 11.27 12.55 -40.00
N LEU A 177 9.99 12.14 -39.99
CA LEU A 177 9.27 11.74 -38.80
C LEU A 177 9.86 10.47 -38.15
N GLU A 178 10.23 9.47 -38.95
CA GLU A 178 10.87 8.24 -38.46
C GLU A 178 12.27 8.51 -37.89
N ARG A 179 13.09 9.35 -38.54
CA ARG A 179 14.39 9.79 -37.99
C ARG A 179 14.22 10.51 -36.66
N LYS A 180 13.28 11.46 -36.56
CA LYS A 180 12.95 12.15 -35.30
C LYS A 180 12.48 11.17 -34.23
N ARG A 181 11.66 10.17 -34.59
CA ARG A 181 11.19 9.12 -33.68
C ARG A 181 12.31 8.22 -33.16
N ILE A 182 13.27 7.84 -34.02
CA ILE A 182 14.46 7.08 -33.61
C ILE A 182 15.29 7.89 -32.61
N VAL A 183 15.58 9.16 -32.90
CA VAL A 183 16.33 10.04 -31.99
C VAL A 183 15.62 10.20 -30.64
N VAL A 184 14.29 10.36 -30.62
CA VAL A 184 13.53 10.44 -29.36
C VAL A 184 13.56 9.11 -28.59
N LEU A 185 13.49 7.96 -29.27
CA LEU A 185 13.60 6.64 -28.63
C LEU A 185 15.01 6.37 -28.10
N GLU A 186 16.05 6.76 -28.83
CA GLU A 186 17.45 6.67 -28.40
C GLU A 186 17.71 7.62 -27.22
N GLU A 187 17.18 8.84 -27.23
CA GLU A 187 17.30 9.76 -26.09
C GLU A 187 16.47 9.30 -24.88
N GLN A 188 15.31 8.68 -25.10
CA GLN A 188 14.53 8.06 -24.02
C GLN A 188 15.26 6.85 -23.45
N GLN A 189 15.86 5.98 -24.29
CA GLN A 189 16.70 4.88 -23.84
C GLN A 189 17.95 5.38 -23.11
N ARG A 190 18.62 6.42 -23.63
CA ARG A 190 19.78 7.05 -22.99
C ARG A 190 19.38 7.61 -21.63
N ARG A 191 18.26 8.34 -21.52
CA ARG A 191 17.71 8.82 -20.23
C ARG A 191 17.36 7.69 -19.27
N ILE A 192 16.85 6.55 -19.76
CA ILE A 192 16.57 5.37 -18.93
C ILE A 192 17.89 4.72 -18.46
N GLN A 193 18.89 4.58 -19.33
CA GLN A 193 20.21 4.05 -18.97
C GLN A 193 20.96 4.98 -18.02
N GLU A 194 20.94 6.29 -18.27
CA GLU A 194 21.47 7.32 -17.38
C GLU A 194 20.74 7.29 -16.03
N ALA A 195 19.42 7.16 -15.98
CA ALA A 195 18.67 7.02 -14.72
C ALA A 195 18.91 5.67 -14.00
N MET A 196 19.28 4.61 -14.73
CA MET A 196 19.73 3.34 -14.13
C MET A 196 21.18 3.43 -13.61
N ALA A 197 22.06 4.18 -14.29
CA ALA A 197 23.47 4.35 -13.91
C ALA A 197 23.69 5.46 -12.87
N SER A 198 22.84 6.48 -12.85
CA SER A 198 22.83 7.59 -11.89
C SER A 198 21.93 7.31 -10.68
N ARG A 199 21.23 6.17 -10.66
CA ARG A 199 20.70 5.65 -9.40
C ARG A 199 21.91 5.37 -8.50
N PRO A 200 22.04 6.03 -7.33
CA PRO A 200 23.05 5.59 -6.37
C PRO A 200 22.76 4.12 -6.06
N THR A 201 23.80 3.28 -6.04
CA THR A 201 23.69 1.86 -5.67
C THR A 201 22.89 1.78 -4.38
N THR A 202 21.65 1.29 -4.48
CA THR A 202 20.79 1.30 -3.30
C THR A 202 21.39 0.34 -2.29
N SER A 203 21.10 0.56 -1.01
CA SER A 203 21.44 -0.43 0.02
C SER A 203 20.85 -1.81 -0.29
N GLU A 204 19.85 -1.90 -1.16
CA GLU A 204 19.19 -3.13 -1.58
C GLU A 204 20.06 -4.01 -2.50
N ASP A 205 20.65 -3.46 -3.58
CA ASP A 205 21.58 -4.21 -4.45
C ASP A 205 22.80 -4.68 -3.65
N ASP A 206 23.24 -3.82 -2.72
CA ASP A 206 24.33 -4.06 -1.80
C ASP A 206 23.98 -5.09 -0.71
N LEU A 207 22.69 -5.34 -0.44
CA LEU A 207 22.19 -6.43 0.44
C LEU A 207 22.08 -7.74 -0.35
N GLU A 208 21.61 -7.70 -1.60
CA GLU A 208 21.53 -8.89 -2.46
C GLU A 208 22.92 -9.44 -2.79
N MET A 209 23.88 -8.58 -3.18
CA MET A 209 25.28 -8.99 -3.34
C MET A 209 25.89 -9.54 -2.05
N LYS A 210 25.54 -9.00 -0.87
CA LYS A 210 25.98 -9.57 0.42
C LYS A 210 25.37 -10.94 0.68
N ALA A 211 24.10 -11.16 0.34
CA ALA A 211 23.48 -12.48 0.43
C ALA A 211 24.14 -13.47 -0.54
N MET A 212 24.33 -13.12 -1.82
CA MET A 212 25.06 -13.96 -2.78
C MET A 212 26.47 -14.31 -2.27
N LYS A 213 27.21 -13.33 -1.75
CA LYS A 213 28.54 -13.54 -1.14
C LYS A 213 28.51 -14.42 0.10
N ALA A 214 27.49 -14.27 0.96
CA ALA A 214 27.28 -15.10 2.16
C ALA A 214 26.76 -16.52 1.86
N MET A 215 26.27 -16.75 0.64
CA MET A 215 25.76 -18.04 0.14
C MET A 215 26.82 -18.85 -0.61
N GLY A 216 27.91 -18.20 -1.02
CA GLY A 216 28.99 -18.78 -1.81
C GLY A 216 28.62 -18.93 -3.29
N ALA A 217 29.61 -19.34 -4.09
CA ALA A 217 29.44 -19.59 -5.51
C ALA A 217 28.27 -20.56 -5.80
N MET A 218 27.72 -20.49 -7.01
CA MET A 218 26.66 -21.39 -7.44
C MET A 218 27.23 -22.79 -7.65
N GLU A 219 26.98 -23.67 -6.67
CA GLU A 219 27.47 -25.04 -6.63
C GLU A 219 26.60 -25.90 -7.57
N VAL A 220 27.21 -26.88 -8.24
CA VAL A 220 26.58 -27.66 -9.32
C VAL A 220 25.44 -28.53 -8.77
N GLY A 221 24.21 -27.99 -8.81
CA GLY A 221 23.03 -28.63 -8.22
C GLY A 221 22.04 -27.64 -7.63
N ASP A 222 22.49 -26.45 -7.23
CA ASP A 222 21.61 -25.52 -6.52
C ASP A 222 20.69 -24.76 -7.46
N ALA A 223 19.41 -24.69 -7.10
CA ALA A 223 18.39 -23.92 -7.81
C ALA A 223 18.02 -22.66 -7.01
N VAL A 224 17.78 -21.55 -7.71
CA VAL A 224 17.10 -20.39 -7.11
C VAL A 224 15.67 -20.81 -6.79
N PHE A 225 15.27 -20.62 -5.54
CA PHE A 225 13.93 -20.98 -5.07
C PHE A 225 12.97 -19.86 -5.50
N GLY A 226 12.07 -20.18 -6.42
CA GLY A 226 11.24 -19.19 -7.10
C GLY A 226 9.92 -18.89 -6.37
N SER A 227 9.22 -17.87 -6.87
CA SER A 227 7.89 -17.43 -6.39
C SER A 227 6.78 -18.51 -6.46
N SER A 228 7.07 -19.71 -6.99
CA SER A 228 6.11 -20.81 -7.09
C SER A 228 5.95 -21.62 -5.78
N ASP A 229 6.90 -21.49 -4.85
CA ASP A 229 6.92 -22.22 -3.57
C ASP A 229 6.60 -21.32 -2.36
N GLU A 230 6.31 -20.03 -2.60
CA GLU A 230 5.73 -19.12 -1.60
C GLU A 230 4.28 -19.54 -1.35
N VAL A 231 3.98 -19.92 -0.11
CA VAL A 231 2.61 -20.19 0.31
C VAL A 231 1.96 -18.84 0.61
N ASN A 232 0.95 -18.48 -0.17
CA ASN A 232 0.21 -17.24 0.05
C ASN A 232 -0.59 -17.36 1.35
N LEU A 233 -0.08 -16.76 2.42
CA LEU A 233 -0.83 -16.59 3.67
C LEU A 233 -1.94 -15.58 3.42
N ASP A 234 -3.14 -15.87 3.91
CA ASP A 234 -4.25 -14.92 3.86
C ASP A 234 -3.86 -13.61 4.54
N SER A 235 -4.15 -12.47 3.90
CA SER A 235 -3.79 -11.15 4.40
C SER A 235 -4.50 -10.87 5.72
N GLN A 236 -3.78 -11.05 6.82
CA GLN A 236 -4.31 -10.80 8.15
C GLN A 236 -4.35 -9.29 8.41
N VAL A 237 -5.46 -8.80 8.98
CA VAL A 237 -5.57 -7.42 9.42
C VAL A 237 -4.77 -7.26 10.71
N TYR A 238 -3.48 -6.96 10.60
CA TYR A 238 -2.65 -6.76 11.78
C TYR A 238 -3.01 -5.43 12.47
N TRP A 239 -2.96 -5.42 13.81
CA TRP A 239 -3.31 -4.28 14.69
C TRP A 239 -2.50 -2.98 14.43
N TRP A 240 -1.46 -3.05 13.59
CA TRP A 240 -0.58 -1.94 13.23
C TRP A 240 -0.78 -1.41 11.80
N HIS A 241 -1.70 -1.98 10.99
CA HIS A 241 -1.97 -1.58 9.60
C HIS A 241 -2.23 -0.08 9.41
N ASP A 242 -2.87 0.56 10.40
CA ASP A 242 -3.22 1.98 10.37
C ASP A 242 -1.98 2.89 10.59
N LYS A 243 -0.96 2.39 11.30
CA LYS A 243 0.27 3.12 11.61
C LYS A 243 1.40 2.86 10.60
N TYR A 244 1.47 1.66 10.04
CA TYR A 244 2.49 1.28 9.06
C TYR A 244 1.86 0.52 7.90
N ARG A 245 2.20 0.95 6.67
CA ARG A 245 1.81 0.21 5.45
C ARG A 245 2.45 -1.19 5.49
N PRO A 246 1.65 -2.27 5.44
CA PRO A 246 2.18 -3.64 5.36
C PRO A 246 3.10 -3.81 4.16
N ARG A 247 4.17 -4.58 4.36
CA ARG A 247 5.13 -4.90 3.31
C ARG A 247 5.48 -6.38 3.38
N LYS A 248 5.44 -7.09 2.25
CA LYS A 248 6.12 -8.37 2.13
C LYS A 248 7.63 -8.14 2.16
N PRO A 249 8.41 -8.85 3.00
CA PRO A 249 9.87 -8.77 2.97
C PRO A 249 10.41 -9.32 1.65
N LYS A 250 11.51 -8.74 1.15
CA LYS A 250 12.27 -9.33 0.05
C LYS A 250 12.99 -10.58 0.55
N TYR A 251 13.22 -11.56 -0.30
CA TYR A 251 13.99 -12.76 0.04
C TYR A 251 14.84 -13.24 -1.14
N PHE A 252 15.96 -13.90 -0.83
CA PHE A 252 16.83 -14.57 -1.79
C PHE A 252 17.11 -16.00 -1.30
N ASN A 253 16.28 -16.93 -1.76
CA ASN A 253 16.22 -18.29 -1.29
C ASN A 253 16.84 -19.25 -2.31
N ARG A 254 17.53 -20.29 -1.84
CA ARG A 254 18.24 -21.27 -2.68
C ARG A 254 18.02 -22.68 -2.15
N VAL A 255 17.59 -23.59 -3.02
CA VAL A 255 17.45 -25.01 -2.68
C VAL A 255 18.77 -25.70 -2.99
N HIS A 256 19.33 -26.39 -2.00
CA HIS A 256 20.49 -27.24 -2.20
C HIS A 256 19.99 -28.61 -2.69
N THR A 257 20.11 -28.87 -4.00
CA THR A 257 19.76 -30.18 -4.58
C THR A 257 21.03 -30.91 -5.00
N GLY A 258 21.03 -32.23 -4.84
CA GLY A 258 22.19 -33.03 -5.17
C GLY A 258 21.91 -34.51 -5.24
N TYR A 259 22.91 -35.26 -5.71
CA TYR A 259 22.83 -36.69 -5.91
C TYR A 259 23.04 -37.46 -4.61
N GLU A 260 22.22 -38.47 -4.36
CA GLU A 260 22.43 -39.42 -3.27
C GLU A 260 22.91 -40.77 -3.83
N TRP A 261 24.22 -41.00 -3.75
CA TRP A 261 24.85 -42.26 -4.15
C TRP A 261 24.66 -43.36 -3.09
N ASN A 262 23.41 -43.75 -2.84
CA ASN A 262 23.10 -44.93 -2.03
C ASN A 262 23.44 -46.23 -2.80
N LYS A 263 23.44 -47.38 -2.12
CA LYS A 263 23.87 -48.67 -2.73
C LYS A 263 22.99 -49.14 -3.90
N TYR A 264 21.73 -48.70 -3.97
CA TYR A 264 20.82 -48.98 -5.08
C TYR A 264 21.07 -48.03 -6.26
N ASN A 265 21.32 -46.75 -5.99
CA ASN A 265 21.64 -45.79 -7.03
C ASN A 265 23.00 -46.10 -7.70
N GLN A 266 23.98 -46.58 -6.92
CA GLN A 266 25.27 -47.08 -7.44
C GLN A 266 25.15 -48.31 -8.38
N THR A 267 24.00 -48.99 -8.44
CA THR A 267 23.78 -50.13 -9.34
C THR A 267 22.87 -49.83 -10.53
N HIS A 268 22.31 -48.61 -10.60
CA HIS A 268 21.33 -48.20 -11.63
C HIS A 268 21.66 -46.87 -12.32
N TYR A 269 22.64 -46.14 -11.81
CA TYR A 269 23.06 -44.84 -12.33
C TYR A 269 24.59 -44.79 -12.39
N ASP A 270 25.10 -44.14 -13.43
CA ASP A 270 26.53 -43.97 -13.69
C ASP A 270 26.90 -42.48 -13.63
N HIS A 271 28.19 -42.15 -13.75
CA HIS A 271 28.63 -40.75 -13.79
C HIS A 271 27.94 -39.93 -14.91
N ASP A 272 27.73 -40.56 -16.07
CA ASP A 272 27.16 -39.90 -17.25
C ASP A 272 25.62 -39.93 -17.28
N ASN A 273 25.01 -40.79 -16.46
CA ASN A 273 23.56 -40.86 -16.20
C ASN A 273 23.32 -40.85 -14.69
N PRO A 274 23.54 -39.72 -14.00
CA PRO A 274 23.44 -39.65 -12.54
C PRO A 274 22.00 -39.83 -12.05
N PRO A 275 21.79 -40.23 -10.77
CA PRO A 275 20.45 -40.41 -10.21
C PRO A 275 19.66 -39.09 -10.22
N PRO A 276 18.32 -39.15 -10.11
CA PRO A 276 17.51 -37.95 -9.90
C PRO A 276 18.03 -37.12 -8.72
N LYS A 277 18.12 -35.79 -8.91
CA LYS A 277 18.52 -34.87 -7.84
C LYS A 277 17.46 -34.88 -6.76
N ILE A 278 17.89 -35.03 -5.51
CA ILE A 278 17.01 -34.86 -4.34
C ILE A 278 17.34 -33.57 -3.62
N VAL A 279 16.36 -32.99 -2.92
CA VAL A 279 16.63 -31.86 -2.02
C VAL A 279 17.45 -32.35 -0.82
N GLN A 280 18.61 -31.74 -0.63
CA GLN A 280 19.56 -32.02 0.44
C GLN A 280 19.55 -30.96 1.54
N GLY A 281 19.01 -29.77 1.27
CA GLY A 281 18.89 -28.68 2.23
C GLY A 281 18.26 -27.43 1.63
N TYR A 282 18.02 -26.44 2.48
CA TYR A 282 17.51 -25.13 2.10
C TYR A 282 18.39 -24.03 2.70
N LYS A 283 18.53 -22.93 1.95
CA LYS A 283 19.25 -21.73 2.38
C LYS A 283 18.33 -20.53 2.15
N PHE A 284 17.77 -20.00 3.23
CA PHE A 284 16.92 -18.81 3.24
C PHE A 284 17.73 -17.56 3.58
N ASN A 285 17.54 -16.49 2.82
CA ASN A 285 17.96 -15.13 3.18
C ASN A 285 16.75 -14.23 3.07
N ILE A 286 16.28 -13.69 4.19
CA ILE A 286 15.08 -12.84 4.21
C ILE A 286 15.48 -11.46 4.70
N PHE A 287 15.12 -10.44 3.94
CA PHE A 287 15.56 -9.07 4.14
C PHE A 287 14.49 -8.25 4.87
N TYR A 288 14.87 -7.75 6.04
CA TYR A 288 14.10 -6.90 6.93
C TYR A 288 14.86 -5.59 7.26
N PRO A 289 15.24 -4.76 6.25
CA PRO A 289 16.00 -3.52 6.49
C PRO A 289 15.23 -2.49 7.33
N ASP A 290 13.91 -2.39 7.13
CA ASP A 290 13.02 -1.38 7.71
C ASP A 290 12.31 -1.87 8.99
N LEU A 291 12.87 -2.86 9.69
CA LEU A 291 12.26 -3.40 10.91
C LEU A 291 12.22 -2.33 12.01
N VAL A 292 11.04 -2.08 12.60
CA VAL A 292 10.86 -1.05 13.64
C VAL A 292 11.69 -1.40 14.88
N ASP A 293 11.51 -2.62 15.41
CA ASP A 293 12.23 -3.13 16.57
C ASP A 293 13.45 -3.96 16.13
N LYS A 294 14.55 -3.31 15.73
CA LYS A 294 15.82 -3.98 15.36
C LYS A 294 16.44 -4.86 16.46
N THR A 295 15.94 -4.74 17.70
CA THR A 295 16.33 -5.54 18.86
C THR A 295 15.63 -6.90 18.92
N LYS A 296 14.47 -7.06 18.26
CA LYS A 296 13.72 -8.32 18.18
C LYS A 296 14.13 -9.03 16.89
N ALA A 297 14.76 -10.19 17.02
CA ALA A 297 15.09 -11.03 15.88
C ALA A 297 13.81 -11.70 15.33
N PRO A 298 13.62 -11.76 14.00
CA PRO A 298 12.57 -12.57 13.40
C PRO A 298 12.69 -14.04 13.81
N THR A 299 11.55 -14.68 14.08
CA THR A 299 11.45 -16.09 14.44
C THR A 299 10.86 -16.90 13.29
N PHE A 300 10.89 -18.22 13.38
CA PHE A 300 10.19 -19.09 12.43
C PHE A 300 9.47 -20.22 13.16
N THR A 301 8.37 -20.69 12.56
CA THR A 301 7.59 -21.85 12.99
C THR A 301 7.51 -22.84 11.83
N ILE A 302 7.33 -24.13 12.15
CA ILE A 302 7.17 -25.20 11.16
C ILE A 302 5.80 -25.82 11.41
N GLU A 303 4.95 -25.79 10.39
CA GLU A 303 3.59 -26.34 10.41
C GLU A 303 3.46 -27.43 9.33
N ASN A 304 2.59 -28.40 9.53
CA ASN A 304 2.36 -29.45 8.54
C ASN A 304 1.38 -28.94 7.48
N ASP A 305 1.68 -29.17 6.20
CA ASP A 305 0.94 -28.66 5.02
C ASP A 305 -0.49 -29.26 4.91
N GLY A 306 -0.82 -30.29 5.71
CA GLY A 306 -2.11 -30.97 5.75
C GLY A 306 -2.37 -31.90 4.56
N ASP A 307 -2.03 -31.43 3.35
CA ASP A 307 -2.24 -32.10 2.07
C ASP A 307 -1.23 -33.23 1.79
N SER A 308 -0.07 -33.22 2.46
CA SER A 308 0.98 -34.22 2.26
C SER A 308 1.90 -34.36 3.48
N ALA A 309 2.23 -35.59 3.86
CA ALA A 309 3.18 -35.86 4.95
C ALA A 309 4.65 -35.59 4.56
N GLU A 310 4.93 -35.54 3.25
CA GLU A 310 6.27 -35.33 2.68
C GLU A 310 6.69 -33.85 2.65
N THR A 311 5.75 -32.92 2.81
CA THR A 311 5.98 -31.47 2.83
C THR A 311 5.52 -30.85 4.14
N CYS A 312 6.20 -29.78 4.55
CA CYS A 312 5.80 -28.93 5.65
C CYS A 312 6.00 -27.46 5.27
N ILE A 313 5.28 -26.58 5.93
CA ILE A 313 5.36 -25.13 5.72
C ILE A 313 6.29 -24.56 6.79
N ILE A 314 7.34 -23.85 6.37
CA ILE A 314 8.13 -23.00 7.28
C ILE A 314 7.60 -21.56 7.16
N ARG A 315 7.07 -21.03 8.27
CA ARG A 315 6.54 -19.66 8.36
C ARG A 315 7.48 -18.77 9.17
N PHE A 316 7.86 -17.64 8.61
CA PHE A 316 8.74 -16.65 9.22
C PHE A 316 7.93 -15.47 9.76
N HIS A 317 8.24 -15.07 10.98
CA HIS A 317 7.57 -14.01 11.73
C HIS A 317 8.57 -12.90 12.07
N ALA A 318 8.38 -11.70 11.54
CA ALA A 318 9.26 -10.55 11.81
C ALA A 318 8.60 -9.45 12.66
N GLY A 319 7.30 -9.24 12.49
CA GLY A 319 6.58 -8.12 13.10
C GLY A 319 6.64 -6.83 12.28
N PRO A 320 6.12 -5.71 12.82
CA PRO A 320 5.86 -4.50 12.05
C PRO A 320 7.12 -3.90 11.39
N PRO A 321 7.09 -3.47 10.12
CA PRO A 321 5.93 -3.36 9.22
C PRO A 321 5.74 -4.58 8.29
N TYR A 322 6.43 -5.69 8.58
CA TYR A 322 6.49 -6.83 7.68
C TYR A 322 5.35 -7.82 7.93
N GLU A 323 4.75 -8.28 6.84
CA GLU A 323 3.85 -9.42 6.85
C GLU A 323 4.66 -10.71 7.06
N ASP A 324 4.03 -11.71 7.68
CA ASP A 324 4.63 -13.04 7.79
C ASP A 324 4.74 -13.68 6.39
N ILE A 325 5.77 -14.49 6.16
CA ILE A 325 5.96 -15.22 4.90
C ILE A 325 6.08 -16.72 5.15
N ALA A 326 5.57 -17.52 4.23
CA ALA A 326 5.60 -18.98 4.35
C ALA A 326 6.14 -19.64 3.08
N PHE A 327 6.91 -20.71 3.26
CA PHE A 327 7.47 -21.51 2.17
C PHE A 327 7.19 -22.98 2.38
N ARG A 328 6.86 -23.69 1.29
CA ARG A 328 6.76 -25.15 1.32
C ARG A 328 8.16 -25.76 1.27
N VAL A 329 8.49 -26.63 2.21
CA VAL A 329 9.76 -27.36 2.28
C VAL A 329 9.52 -28.85 2.48
N VAL A 330 10.56 -29.66 2.24
CA VAL A 330 10.50 -31.12 2.44
C VAL A 330 10.56 -31.46 3.93
N ASN A 331 9.64 -32.30 4.39
CA ASN A 331 9.55 -32.74 5.78
C ASN A 331 10.55 -33.86 6.08
N LYS A 332 11.78 -33.48 6.45
CA LYS A 332 12.87 -34.39 6.86
C LYS A 332 13.61 -33.83 8.08
N GLU A 333 14.23 -34.70 8.89
CA GLU A 333 15.06 -34.26 10.03
C GLU A 333 16.20 -33.33 9.58
N TRP A 334 16.32 -32.18 10.25
CA TRP A 334 17.39 -31.21 10.01
C TRP A 334 18.68 -31.60 10.74
N GLU A 335 19.82 -31.29 10.12
CA GLU A 335 21.13 -31.39 10.74
C GLU A 335 21.54 -30.05 11.36
N TYR A 336 21.35 -29.92 12.67
CA TYR A 336 21.70 -28.74 13.48
C TYR A 336 23.22 -28.53 13.71
N SER A 337 24.09 -29.26 13.02
CA SER A 337 25.54 -29.15 13.22
C SER A 337 26.11 -27.98 12.41
N HIS A 338 26.66 -26.97 13.09
CA HIS A 338 27.37 -25.86 12.44
C HIS A 338 28.50 -26.34 11.50
N LYS A 339 29.18 -27.45 11.83
CA LYS A 339 30.21 -28.05 10.96
C LYS A 339 29.67 -28.62 9.63
N LYS A 340 28.35 -28.84 9.55
CA LYS A 340 27.62 -29.36 8.38
C LYS A 340 26.83 -28.27 7.64
N GLY A 341 27.08 -27.00 7.97
CA GLY A 341 26.47 -25.84 7.30
C GLY A 341 25.23 -25.26 7.98
N PHE A 342 24.86 -25.70 9.18
CA PHE A 342 23.74 -25.09 9.91
C PHE A 342 24.08 -23.65 10.34
N LYS A 343 23.25 -22.69 9.94
CA LYS A 343 23.37 -21.28 10.30
C LYS A 343 21.97 -20.71 10.55
N CYS A 344 21.75 -20.11 11.72
CA CYS A 344 20.54 -19.39 12.06
C CYS A 344 20.94 -18.09 12.76
N THR A 345 21.03 -16.99 12.01
CA THR A 345 21.56 -15.71 12.52
C THR A 345 20.83 -14.53 11.88
N PHE A 346 20.42 -13.55 12.69
CA PHE A 346 19.90 -12.27 12.22
C PHE A 346 20.98 -11.19 12.35
N GLU A 347 21.46 -10.67 11.23
CA GLU A 347 22.52 -9.64 11.20
C GLU A 347 22.17 -8.53 10.20
N ARG A 348 22.30 -7.27 10.62
CA ARG A 348 22.14 -6.08 9.76
C ARG A 348 20.83 -6.02 8.96
N GLY A 349 19.74 -6.57 9.51
CA GLY A 349 18.45 -6.66 8.81
C GLY A 349 18.34 -7.81 7.81
N ILE A 350 19.25 -8.80 7.84
CA ILE A 350 19.13 -10.05 7.08
C ILE A 350 18.98 -11.22 8.05
N LEU A 351 17.92 -12.01 7.86
CA LEU A 351 17.77 -13.31 8.51
C LEU A 351 18.38 -14.39 7.62
N HIS A 352 19.47 -15.02 8.08
CA HIS A 352 20.05 -16.20 7.45
C HIS A 352 19.56 -17.46 8.15
N VAL A 353 18.84 -18.34 7.44
CA VAL A 353 18.46 -19.68 7.93
C VAL A 353 18.90 -20.73 6.91
N TYR A 354 20.03 -21.36 7.18
CA TYR A 354 20.61 -22.43 6.35
C TYR A 354 20.55 -23.73 7.13
N PHE A 355 19.97 -24.77 6.53
CA PHE A 355 19.96 -26.13 7.09
C PHE A 355 20.08 -27.18 5.99
N ASN A 356 20.75 -28.27 6.33
CA ASN A 356 20.83 -29.47 5.50
C ASN A 356 20.02 -30.58 6.17
N PHE A 357 19.51 -31.52 5.37
CA PHE A 357 18.84 -32.71 5.89
C PHE A 357 19.84 -33.75 6.37
N LYS A 358 19.49 -34.40 7.49
CA LYS A 358 20.28 -35.45 8.11
C LYS A 358 20.35 -36.67 7.21
N ARG A 359 21.54 -37.03 6.76
CA ARG A 359 21.78 -38.23 5.93
C ARG A 359 21.95 -39.46 6.81
N TYR A 360 20.98 -40.38 6.76
CA TYR A 360 21.08 -41.66 7.45
C TYR A 360 22.00 -42.61 6.67
N ARG A 361 23.15 -42.96 7.26
CA ARG A 361 24.01 -44.01 6.70
C ARG A 361 23.49 -45.36 7.16
N TYR A 362 22.87 -46.11 6.24
CA TYR A 362 22.53 -47.50 6.48
C TYR A 362 23.81 -48.32 6.75
N ARG A 363 23.94 -48.83 7.97
CA ARG A 363 24.94 -49.83 8.34
C ARG A 363 24.29 -51.21 8.25
N ARG A 364 24.96 -52.13 7.56
CA ARG A 364 24.65 -53.57 7.59
C ARG A 364 25.33 -54.23 8.77
#